data_AF-A0A7J8PDI1-F1
#
_entry.id   AF-A0A7J8PDI1-F1
#
_cell.length_a   1.000
_cell.length_b   1.000
_cell.length_c   1.000
_cell.angle_alpha   90.00
_cell.angle_beta   90.00
_cell.angle_gamma   90.00
#
_symmetry.space_group_name_H-M   'P 1'
#
loop_
_entity.id
_entity.type
_entity.pdbx_description
1 polymer ?
#
loop_
_entity_poly.entity_id
_entity_poly.type
_entity_poly.pdbx_seq_one_letter_code
_entity_poly.pdbx_strand_id
1 'polypeptide(L)'
;MLTLRSLDAPPTTTTTTSNGAMLDLPAQLELVDLKRVAFLSSAETPIQAGPKTKNCATVDEMGKVFKGRILKDSLRVRKLIQTHFSVNGAPRIRELPPEQFCRHGFVIGKASEAGFGNEMYKLLTAAALSVMLGKYPFGDYILYSNLTFTLREVKHLWRQNGCLKKYGRHLVMRIDDFEKPTKTNALCGNWRKWPQPIIWYQGTTDAVAAQFFLKNVHPDMRNAVSELFGKPESLQSRPNVFGELMRILISPSRDVEEAVNWVIGNGGRDPDITLHMRMLMNR
;
A
#
# COMPACT_ATOMS: atom_id res chain seq x y z
N MET A 1 -18.64 -26.14 14.31
CA MET A 1 -17.93 -25.19 13.40
C MET A 1 -18.40 -23.76 13.68
N LEU A 2 -17.73 -22.74 13.16
CA LEU A 2 -18.28 -21.38 13.04
C LEU A 2 -18.22 -20.97 11.57
N THR A 3 -19.38 -20.81 10.95
CA THR A 3 -19.52 -20.40 9.54
C THR A 3 -19.35 -18.89 9.41
N LEU A 4 -18.39 -18.47 8.57
CA LEU A 4 -18.30 -17.09 8.11
C LEU A 4 -19.39 -16.88 7.05
N ARG A 5 -20.48 -16.18 7.42
CA ARG A 5 -21.47 -15.71 6.43
C ARG A 5 -20.91 -14.48 5.73
N SER A 6 -20.66 -14.59 4.43
CA SER A 6 -20.59 -13.41 3.57
C SER A 6 -22.00 -12.84 3.46
N LEU A 7 -22.21 -11.62 3.93
CA LEU A 7 -23.40 -10.84 3.62
C LEU A 7 -23.06 -9.96 2.42
N ASP A 8 -23.57 -10.33 1.25
CA ASP A 8 -23.91 -9.40 0.15
C ASP A 8 -24.55 -10.21 -0.99
N ALA A 9 -25.87 -10.14 -1.08
CA ALA A 9 -26.66 -10.48 -2.26
C ALA A 9 -27.79 -9.44 -2.35
N PRO A 10 -27.87 -8.62 -3.41
CA PRO A 10 -28.90 -7.60 -3.53
C PRO A 10 -30.28 -8.24 -3.77
N PRO A 11 -31.38 -7.60 -3.32
CA PRO A 11 -32.72 -8.15 -3.49
C PRO A 11 -33.14 -8.15 -4.97
N THR A 12 -33.87 -9.18 -5.37
CA THR A 12 -34.54 -9.26 -6.68
C THR A 12 -35.83 -8.44 -6.66
N THR A 13 -35.99 -7.51 -7.61
CA THR A 13 -37.26 -6.83 -7.88
C THR A 13 -37.63 -6.98 -9.35
N THR A 14 -38.77 -7.59 -9.62
CA THR A 14 -39.28 -7.87 -10.97
C THR A 14 -40.42 -6.93 -11.33
N THR A 15 -40.25 -6.16 -12.41
CA THR A 15 -41.38 -5.52 -13.12
C THR A 15 -41.07 -5.32 -14.60
N THR A 16 -42.04 -5.65 -15.45
CA THR A 16 -42.09 -5.38 -16.90
C THR A 16 -42.64 -3.95 -17.15
N THR A 17 -42.69 -3.34 -18.36
CA THR A 17 -42.70 -3.90 -19.74
C THR A 17 -42.33 -2.82 -20.80
N SER A 18 -41.69 -3.24 -21.91
CA SER A 18 -41.85 -2.79 -23.33
C SER A 18 -41.62 -1.34 -23.85
N ASN A 19 -40.93 -1.27 -25.00
CA ASN A 19 -41.03 -0.35 -26.17
C ASN A 19 -40.39 1.06 -26.13
N GLY A 20 -39.77 1.52 -27.24
CA GLY A 20 -39.35 2.94 -27.33
C GLY A 20 -38.46 3.52 -28.46
N ALA A 21 -38.15 2.84 -29.58
CA ALA A 21 -37.58 3.45 -30.82
C ALA A 21 -36.19 4.16 -30.78
N MET A 22 -35.66 4.43 -31.99
CA MET A 22 -34.35 4.98 -32.35
C MET A 22 -34.53 6.35 -33.04
N LEU A 23 -33.59 7.30 -32.90
CA LEU A 23 -33.47 8.50 -33.74
C LEU A 23 -32.04 9.08 -33.71
N ASP A 24 -31.64 9.81 -34.76
CA ASP A 24 -30.24 10.00 -35.17
C ASP A 24 -29.87 11.46 -35.52
N LEU A 25 -28.59 11.82 -35.33
CA LEU A 25 -27.82 12.93 -35.96
C LEU A 25 -28.32 14.39 -35.78
N PRO A 26 -27.54 15.43 -36.18
CA PRO A 26 -26.09 15.54 -36.46
C PRO A 26 -25.41 16.45 -35.37
N ALA A 27 -24.38 17.30 -35.53
CA ALA A 27 -23.58 17.81 -36.66
C ALA A 27 -22.16 18.32 -36.23
N GLN A 28 -21.48 19.01 -37.15
CA GLN A 28 -20.20 19.75 -37.04
C GLN A 28 -20.49 21.25 -36.73
N LEU A 29 -19.59 22.24 -36.63
CA LEU A 29 -18.33 22.65 -37.31
C LEU A 29 -17.45 23.47 -36.29
N GLU A 30 -16.18 23.90 -36.49
CA GLU A 30 -15.17 23.83 -37.57
C GLU A 30 -13.72 23.94 -37.00
N LEU A 31 -12.68 24.02 -37.86
CA LEU A 31 -11.30 24.42 -37.55
C LEU A 31 -10.65 25.04 -38.81
N VAL A 32 -10.29 26.34 -38.82
CA VAL A 32 -9.73 27.02 -40.00
C VAL A 32 -8.56 27.97 -39.66
N ASP A 33 -7.61 28.08 -40.61
CA ASP A 33 -6.35 28.85 -40.60
C ASP A 33 -6.42 30.30 -40.09
N LEU A 34 -5.28 30.76 -39.57
CA LEU A 34 -4.89 32.18 -39.60
C LEU A 34 -3.43 32.28 -40.07
N LYS A 35 -3.21 32.71 -41.33
CA LYS A 35 -1.91 32.73 -42.02
C LYS A 35 -1.64 34.08 -42.69
N ARG A 36 -0.39 34.54 -42.57
CA ARG A 36 0.31 35.57 -43.39
C ARG A 36 -0.26 37.00 -43.44
N VAL A 37 0.42 37.87 -42.70
CA VAL A 37 1.00 39.14 -43.21
C VAL A 37 2.35 39.31 -42.49
N ALA A 38 3.49 39.70 -43.07
CA ALA A 38 4.05 39.61 -44.43
C ALA A 38 5.60 39.72 -44.28
N PHE A 39 6.39 39.52 -45.34
CA PHE A 39 7.85 39.66 -45.26
C PHE A 39 8.30 41.13 -45.17
N LEU A 40 9.19 41.44 -44.23
CA LEU A 40 10.28 42.41 -44.43
C LEU A 40 11.56 41.87 -43.79
N SER A 41 12.70 42.19 -44.40
CA SER A 41 14.01 41.67 -44.04
C SER A 41 14.88 42.76 -43.42
N SER A 42 15.48 42.47 -42.27
CA SER A 42 16.69 43.12 -41.77
C SER A 42 17.63 42.05 -41.21
N ALA A 43 18.90 42.10 -41.59
CA ALA A 43 19.92 41.20 -41.07
C ALA A 43 20.54 41.80 -39.81
N GLU A 44 20.39 41.12 -38.67
CA GLU A 44 21.12 41.46 -37.44
C GLU A 44 22.24 40.45 -37.17
N THR A 45 23.32 40.94 -36.56
CA THR A 45 24.59 40.22 -36.39
C THR A 45 24.49 39.10 -35.34
N PRO A 46 25.36 38.08 -35.42
CA PRO A 46 25.39 37.01 -34.43
C PRO A 46 25.80 37.56 -33.05
N ILE A 47 24.81 37.75 -32.18
CA ILE A 47 25.01 38.10 -30.77
C ILE A 47 25.90 37.03 -30.14
N GLN A 48 26.95 37.45 -29.45
CA GLN A 48 27.92 36.55 -28.82
C GLN A 48 27.22 35.58 -27.87
N ALA A 49 27.65 34.32 -27.92
CA ALA A 49 27.09 33.28 -27.06
C ALA A 49 27.44 33.55 -25.59
N GLY A 50 26.47 34.11 -24.86
CA GLY A 50 26.49 34.13 -23.39
C GLY A 50 26.63 32.71 -22.82
N PRO A 51 27.01 32.56 -21.54
CA PRO A 51 27.28 31.26 -20.94
C PRO A 51 26.08 30.33 -21.11
N LYS A 52 26.29 29.20 -21.81
CA LYS A 52 25.24 28.24 -22.17
C LYS A 52 24.46 27.83 -20.93
N THR A 53 23.23 28.34 -20.79
CA THR A 53 22.29 27.88 -19.78
C THR A 53 22.04 26.40 -20.02
N LYS A 54 22.32 25.55 -19.03
CA LYS A 54 21.98 24.12 -19.10
C LYS A 54 20.45 23.99 -19.11
N ASN A 55 19.87 23.83 -20.30
CA ASN A 55 18.42 23.68 -20.45
C ASN A 55 17.87 22.38 -19.82
N CYS A 56 18.75 21.43 -19.46
CA CYS A 56 18.42 20.22 -18.70
C CYS A 56 19.49 19.96 -17.63
N ALA A 57 19.07 19.49 -16.46
CA ALA A 57 19.97 19.00 -15.41
C ALA A 57 20.42 17.56 -15.70
N THR A 58 21.63 17.17 -15.28
CA THR A 58 22.05 15.76 -15.32
C THR A 58 21.34 14.93 -14.25
N VAL A 59 21.38 13.59 -14.38
CA VAL A 59 20.84 12.66 -13.37
C VAL A 59 21.47 12.91 -11.99
N ASP A 60 22.77 13.21 -11.92
CA ASP A 60 23.43 13.58 -10.66
C ASP A 60 22.98 14.93 -10.11
N GLU A 61 22.72 15.91 -10.98
CA GLU A 61 22.23 17.23 -10.59
C GLU A 61 20.79 17.15 -10.04
N MET A 62 19.95 16.30 -10.61
CA MET A 62 18.65 15.93 -10.06
C MET A 62 18.80 15.13 -8.75
N GLY A 63 19.71 14.15 -8.72
CA GLY A 63 19.99 13.27 -7.58
C GLY A 63 20.47 14.00 -6.31
N LYS A 64 21.25 15.10 -6.46
CA LYS A 64 21.74 15.94 -5.35
C LYS A 64 20.62 16.41 -4.42
N VAL A 65 19.42 16.69 -4.95
CA VAL A 65 18.28 17.23 -4.16
C VAL A 65 17.72 16.20 -3.16
N PHE A 66 17.91 14.90 -3.43
CA PHE A 66 17.45 13.80 -2.57
C PHE A 66 18.47 13.41 -1.48
N LYS A 67 19.73 13.87 -1.60
CA LYS A 67 20.85 13.43 -0.75
C LYS A 67 20.58 13.72 0.73
N GLY A 68 20.64 12.68 1.56
CA GLY A 68 20.37 12.75 3.01
C GLY A 68 18.89 12.84 3.42
N ARG A 69 18.01 13.46 2.61
CA ARG A 69 16.57 13.61 2.94
C ARG A 69 15.86 12.26 3.05
N ILE A 70 15.98 11.41 2.02
CA ILE A 70 15.39 10.06 2.00
C ILE A 70 15.83 9.23 3.22
N LEU A 71 17.10 9.35 3.64
CA LEU A 71 17.62 8.65 4.83
C LEU A 71 16.95 9.16 6.11
N LYS A 72 16.85 10.49 6.30
CA LYS A 72 16.18 11.08 7.48
C LYS A 72 14.72 10.64 7.58
N ASP A 73 13.98 10.65 6.47
CA ASP A 73 12.58 10.25 6.46
C ASP A 73 12.40 8.74 6.63
N SER A 74 13.28 7.91 6.06
CA SER A 74 13.26 6.45 6.27
C SER A 74 13.59 6.11 7.73
N LEU A 75 14.50 6.83 8.39
CA LEU A 75 14.78 6.69 9.82
C LEU A 75 13.61 7.14 10.70
N ARG A 76 12.86 8.17 10.30
CA ARG A 76 11.60 8.60 10.96
C ARG A 76 10.55 7.50 10.85
N VAL A 77 10.37 6.93 9.65
CA VAL A 77 9.43 5.83 9.39
C VAL A 77 9.83 4.56 10.12
N ARG A 78 11.13 4.20 10.15
CA ARG A 78 11.64 3.08 10.96
C ARG A 78 11.20 3.19 12.42
N LYS A 79 11.37 4.37 13.05
CA LYS A 79 10.94 4.62 14.43
C LYS A 79 9.42 4.52 14.61
N LEU A 80 8.64 5.03 13.65
CA LEU A 80 7.17 4.92 13.67
C LEU A 80 6.73 3.45 13.62
N ILE A 81 7.28 2.67 12.70
CA ILE A 81 7.00 1.23 12.55
C ILE A 81 7.45 0.46 13.80
N GLN A 82 8.68 0.68 14.29
CA GLN A 82 9.19 0.03 15.50
C GLN A 82 8.31 0.30 16.72
N THR A 83 7.90 1.55 16.94
CA THR A 83 6.98 1.94 18.02
C THR A 83 5.60 1.29 17.84
N HIS A 84 5.09 1.23 16.61
CA HIS A 84 3.83 0.56 16.33
C HIS A 84 3.88 -0.93 16.68
N PHE A 85 4.93 -1.65 16.28
CA PHE A 85 5.09 -3.07 16.53
C PHE A 85 5.51 -3.42 17.98
N SER A 86 6.13 -2.49 18.73
CA SER A 86 6.39 -2.72 20.16
C SER A 86 5.12 -2.57 21.02
N VAL A 87 4.24 -1.63 20.68
CA VAL A 87 2.98 -1.39 21.42
C VAL A 87 1.88 -2.36 20.99
N ASN A 88 1.74 -2.63 19.69
CA ASN A 88 0.66 -3.46 19.15
C ASN A 88 1.12 -4.89 18.81
N GLY A 89 2.39 -5.23 19.03
CA GLY A 89 2.95 -6.55 18.73
C GLY A 89 2.18 -7.70 19.38
N ALA A 90 2.06 -8.84 18.70
CA ALA A 90 1.38 -10.02 19.21
C ALA A 90 1.85 -10.47 20.60
N PRO A 91 3.15 -10.39 20.98
CA PRO A 91 3.57 -10.60 22.38
C PRO A 91 2.78 -9.71 23.35
N ARG A 92 2.68 -8.39 23.07
CA ARG A 92 1.98 -7.44 23.92
C ARG A 92 0.45 -7.56 23.85
N ILE A 93 -0.10 -7.93 22.70
CA ILE A 93 -1.56 -8.13 22.54
C ILE A 93 -2.03 -9.43 23.21
N ARG A 94 -1.19 -10.48 23.29
CA ARG A 94 -1.46 -11.70 24.08
C ARG A 94 -1.60 -11.40 25.58
N GLU A 95 -0.90 -10.39 26.08
CA GLU A 95 -0.91 -9.95 27.49
C GLU A 95 -2.08 -9.01 27.85
N LEU A 96 -2.87 -8.53 26.87
CA LEU A 96 -3.91 -7.55 27.15
C LEU A 96 -5.04 -8.12 28.03
N PRO A 97 -5.56 -7.35 29.02
CA PRO A 97 -6.77 -7.70 29.74
C PRO A 97 -7.94 -7.98 28.77
N PRO A 98 -8.84 -8.92 29.07
CA PRO A 98 -9.87 -9.38 28.13
C PRO A 98 -10.67 -8.27 27.47
N GLU A 99 -11.06 -7.24 28.21
CA GLU A 99 -11.80 -6.07 27.69
C GLU A 99 -11.00 -5.28 26.63
N GLN A 100 -9.69 -5.13 26.83
CA GLN A 100 -8.81 -4.43 25.91
C GLN A 100 -8.54 -5.29 24.66
N PHE A 101 -8.28 -6.59 24.85
CA PHE A 101 -8.14 -7.55 23.75
C PHE A 101 -9.39 -7.58 22.85
N CYS A 102 -10.59 -7.66 23.44
CA CYS A 102 -11.86 -7.72 22.69
C CYS A 102 -12.24 -6.38 22.02
N ARG A 103 -11.62 -5.25 22.43
CA ARG A 103 -11.72 -3.96 21.72
C ARG A 103 -10.68 -3.81 20.60
N HIS A 104 -9.58 -4.56 20.64
CA HIS A 104 -8.50 -4.44 19.66
C HIS A 104 -8.96 -4.81 18.24
N GLY A 105 -8.31 -4.23 17.24
CA GLY A 105 -8.65 -4.38 15.83
C GLY A 105 -7.44 -4.82 14.99
N PHE A 106 -7.72 -5.62 13.97
CA PHE A 106 -6.71 -6.32 13.19
C PHE A 106 -6.85 -6.08 11.68
N VAL A 107 -5.76 -6.27 10.95
CA VAL A 107 -5.69 -6.25 9.49
C VAL A 107 -5.15 -7.60 9.02
N ILE A 108 -5.77 -8.25 8.04
CA ILE A 108 -5.28 -9.52 7.49
C ILE A 108 -4.63 -9.32 6.13
N GLY A 109 -3.33 -9.63 6.05
CA GLY A 109 -2.65 -9.94 4.80
C GLY A 109 -2.73 -11.44 4.57
N LYS A 110 -3.82 -11.91 3.95
CA LYS A 110 -3.93 -13.33 3.60
C LYS A 110 -2.90 -13.62 2.51
N ALA A 111 -2.08 -14.65 2.74
CA ALA A 111 -1.09 -15.13 1.79
C ALA A 111 -1.36 -16.59 1.36
N SER A 112 -0.46 -17.14 0.55
CA SER A 112 -0.55 -18.42 -0.18
C SER A 112 -1.65 -18.46 -1.25
N GLU A 113 -1.73 -17.42 -2.09
CA GLU A 113 -2.60 -17.42 -3.29
C GLU A 113 -1.87 -17.11 -4.61
N ALA A 114 -0.66 -16.56 -4.57
CA ALA A 114 0.19 -16.28 -5.73
C ALA A 114 1.69 -16.46 -5.40
N GLY A 115 2.58 -16.09 -6.33
CA GLY A 115 4.03 -16.20 -6.14
C GLY A 115 4.59 -15.20 -5.11
N PHE A 116 5.70 -15.58 -4.46
CA PHE A 116 6.32 -14.92 -3.28
C PHE A 116 6.31 -13.38 -3.29
N GLY A 117 6.68 -12.74 -4.41
CA GLY A 117 6.69 -11.27 -4.51
C GLY A 117 5.31 -10.63 -4.29
N ASN A 118 4.26 -11.19 -4.89
CA ASN A 118 2.88 -10.71 -4.71
C ASN A 118 2.42 -10.92 -3.26
N GLU A 119 2.80 -12.04 -2.65
CA GLU A 119 2.44 -12.36 -1.27
C GLU A 119 3.13 -11.43 -0.27
N MET A 120 4.41 -11.09 -0.49
CA MET A 120 5.09 -10.03 0.27
C MET A 120 4.30 -8.72 0.19
N TYR A 121 3.84 -8.30 -0.99
CA TYR A 121 3.08 -7.04 -1.11
C TYR A 121 1.75 -7.07 -0.37
N LYS A 122 1.02 -8.20 -0.33
CA LYS A 122 -0.20 -8.34 0.49
C LYS A 122 0.09 -8.17 1.98
N LEU A 123 1.13 -8.84 2.47
CA LEU A 123 1.53 -8.85 3.88
C LEU A 123 2.08 -7.48 4.32
N LEU A 124 2.94 -6.85 3.51
CA LEU A 124 3.50 -5.53 3.76
C LEU A 124 2.43 -4.42 3.62
N THR A 125 1.47 -4.56 2.70
CA THR A 125 0.31 -3.65 2.61
C THR A 125 -0.59 -3.77 3.84
N ALA A 126 -0.86 -5.00 4.33
CA ALA A 126 -1.59 -5.20 5.58
C ALA A 126 -0.86 -4.59 6.79
N ALA A 127 0.47 -4.62 6.83
CA ALA A 127 1.28 -3.96 7.85
C ALA A 127 1.32 -2.42 7.71
N ALA A 128 1.38 -1.88 6.49
CA ALA A 128 1.26 -0.43 6.27
C ALA A 128 -0.11 0.08 6.76
N LEU A 129 -1.19 -0.65 6.44
CA LEU A 129 -2.53 -0.42 6.98
C LEU A 129 -2.56 -0.53 8.51
N SER A 130 -1.85 -1.49 9.11
CA SER A 130 -1.82 -1.69 10.56
C SER A 130 -1.28 -0.43 11.25
N VAL A 131 -0.12 0.06 10.79
CA VAL A 131 0.51 1.31 11.25
C VAL A 131 -0.42 2.51 11.06
N MET A 132 -1.00 2.68 9.86
CA MET A 132 -1.92 3.79 9.54
C MET A 132 -3.20 3.80 10.40
N LEU A 133 -3.69 2.64 10.83
CA LEU A 133 -4.97 2.50 11.53
C LEU A 133 -4.83 2.34 13.05
N GLY A 134 -3.63 2.16 13.60
CA GLY A 134 -3.45 1.74 14.99
C GLY A 134 -4.04 0.34 15.25
N LYS A 135 -4.04 -0.51 14.21
CA LYS A 135 -4.51 -1.90 14.22
C LYS A 135 -3.33 -2.82 13.95
N TYR A 136 -3.47 -4.13 14.10
CA TYR A 136 -2.32 -5.04 14.04
C TYR A 136 -2.40 -6.08 12.89
N PRO A 137 -1.30 -6.44 12.19
CA PRO A 137 -1.36 -7.30 11.02
C PRO A 137 -1.26 -8.80 11.33
N PHE A 138 -1.99 -9.61 10.57
CA PHE A 138 -1.87 -11.07 10.58
C PHE A 138 -0.82 -11.56 9.58
N GLY A 139 -0.23 -12.72 9.89
CA GLY A 139 0.83 -13.35 9.12
C GLY A 139 0.70 -14.88 9.13
N ASP A 140 -0.43 -15.40 8.65
CA ASP A 140 -0.69 -16.86 8.58
C ASP A 140 0.38 -17.66 7.80
N TYR A 141 1.30 -17.01 7.06
CA TYR A 141 2.25 -17.66 6.14
C TYR A 141 3.66 -17.01 6.05
N ILE A 142 4.12 -16.18 7.02
CA ILE A 142 5.55 -15.82 7.15
C ILE A 142 6.12 -16.50 8.40
N LEU A 143 7.21 -17.26 8.26
CA LEU A 143 7.79 -18.06 9.35
C LEU A 143 8.94 -17.34 10.10
N TYR A 144 8.95 -16.00 10.09
CA TYR A 144 10.18 -15.21 10.37
C TYR A 144 10.05 -14.06 11.37
N SER A 145 8.94 -13.94 12.09
CA SER A 145 8.89 -13.16 13.33
C SER A 145 7.74 -13.62 14.22
N ASN A 146 7.89 -13.52 15.55
CA ASN A 146 6.78 -13.66 16.49
C ASN A 146 5.87 -12.41 16.54
N LEU A 147 6.09 -11.49 15.60
CA LEU A 147 5.46 -10.19 15.42
C LEU A 147 4.29 -10.22 14.42
N THR A 148 3.60 -11.35 14.30
CA THR A 148 2.24 -11.42 13.74
C THR A 148 1.34 -12.39 14.51
N PHE A 149 0.03 -12.37 14.23
CA PHE A 149 -0.93 -13.40 14.66
C PHE A 149 -1.35 -14.31 13.50
N THR A 150 -1.72 -15.55 13.81
CA THR A 150 -2.51 -16.40 12.90
C THR A 150 -4.02 -16.21 13.11
N LEU A 151 -4.82 -16.42 12.06
CA LEU A 151 -6.29 -16.39 12.17
C LEU A 151 -6.81 -17.52 13.07
N ARG A 152 -6.05 -18.62 13.23
CA ARG A 152 -6.35 -19.71 14.17
C ARG A 152 -6.19 -19.25 15.63
N GLU A 153 -5.08 -18.59 15.92
CA GLU A 153 -4.74 -18.05 17.24
C GLU A 153 -5.73 -16.96 17.68
N VAL A 154 -6.06 -16.00 16.82
CA VAL A 154 -7.07 -14.98 17.15
C VAL A 154 -8.44 -15.61 17.42
N LYS A 155 -8.85 -16.62 16.65
CA LYS A 155 -10.10 -17.37 16.92
C LYS A 155 -10.06 -18.15 18.25
N HIS A 156 -8.88 -18.50 18.77
CA HIS A 156 -8.71 -19.09 20.10
C HIS A 156 -8.80 -18.01 21.18
N LEU A 157 -7.95 -16.99 21.12
CA LEU A 157 -7.89 -15.89 22.09
C LEU A 157 -9.23 -15.14 22.23
N TRP A 158 -9.99 -14.98 21.13
CA TRP A 158 -11.32 -14.35 21.14
C TRP A 158 -12.39 -15.16 21.90
N ARG A 159 -12.21 -16.48 22.00
CA ARG A 159 -13.05 -17.37 22.82
C ARG A 159 -12.58 -17.37 24.27
N GLN A 160 -11.28 -17.46 24.50
CA GLN A 160 -10.65 -17.46 25.82
C GLN A 160 -10.96 -16.17 26.60
N ASN A 161 -10.82 -15.01 25.96
CA ASN A 161 -11.19 -13.70 26.52
C ASN A 161 -12.71 -13.47 26.59
N GLY A 162 -13.52 -14.43 26.15
CA GLY A 162 -14.99 -14.36 26.23
C GLY A 162 -15.62 -13.27 25.38
N CYS A 163 -14.94 -12.76 24.35
CA CYS A 163 -15.33 -11.53 23.63
C CYS A 163 -16.79 -11.51 23.17
N LEU A 164 -17.30 -12.63 22.65
CA LEU A 164 -18.72 -12.75 22.30
C LEU A 164 -19.63 -12.83 23.54
N LYS A 165 -19.32 -13.71 24.51
CA LYS A 165 -20.19 -14.02 25.66
C LYS A 165 -20.25 -12.92 26.72
N LYS A 166 -19.14 -12.21 26.95
CA LYS A 166 -18.97 -11.21 28.02
C LYS A 166 -19.02 -9.77 27.50
N TYR A 167 -18.61 -9.53 26.25
CA TYR A 167 -18.47 -8.19 25.68
C TYR A 167 -19.31 -7.98 24.40
N GLY A 168 -20.21 -8.91 24.05
CA GLY A 168 -21.10 -8.81 22.88
C GLY A 168 -20.38 -8.74 21.52
N ARG A 169 -19.07 -8.99 21.48
CA ARG A 169 -18.21 -8.64 20.35
C ARG A 169 -18.03 -9.83 19.40
N HIS A 170 -18.75 -9.81 18.28
CA HIS A 170 -18.62 -10.79 17.21
C HIS A 170 -17.31 -10.63 16.44
N LEU A 171 -16.58 -11.73 16.19
CA LEU A 171 -15.36 -11.76 15.37
C LEU A 171 -15.72 -11.76 13.87
N VAL A 172 -16.18 -10.61 13.38
CA VAL A 172 -16.55 -10.40 11.97
C VAL A 172 -15.36 -9.83 11.19
N MET A 173 -15.16 -10.32 9.97
CA MET A 173 -14.21 -9.79 9.01
C MET A 173 -14.95 -8.90 8.00
N ARG A 174 -14.45 -7.68 7.76
CA ARG A 174 -14.82 -6.88 6.59
C ARG A 174 -13.79 -7.10 5.50
N ILE A 175 -14.24 -7.35 4.27
CA ILE A 175 -13.39 -7.45 3.08
C ILE A 175 -13.52 -6.15 2.29
N ASP A 176 -12.41 -5.69 1.72
CA ASP A 176 -12.32 -4.58 0.79
C ASP A 176 -11.41 -5.00 -0.36
N ASP A 177 -11.85 -4.86 -1.60
CA ASP A 177 -11.25 -5.54 -2.77
C ASP A 177 -10.64 -4.52 -3.73
N PHE A 178 -9.32 -4.29 -3.62
CA PHE A 178 -8.59 -3.25 -4.36
C PHE A 178 -8.68 -3.43 -5.88
N GLU A 179 -8.69 -4.67 -6.36
CA GLU A 179 -8.80 -5.02 -7.79
C GLU A 179 -10.19 -4.70 -8.37
N LYS A 180 -11.18 -4.35 -7.55
CA LYS A 180 -12.56 -4.08 -7.97
C LYS A 180 -12.97 -2.67 -7.54
N PRO A 181 -12.86 -1.65 -8.42
CA PRO A 181 -13.16 -0.25 -8.10
C PRO A 181 -14.55 0.00 -7.48
N THR A 182 -15.55 -0.82 -7.82
CA THR A 182 -16.91 -0.76 -7.26
C THR A 182 -17.06 -1.41 -5.88
N LYS A 183 -16.04 -2.11 -5.38
CA LYS A 183 -16.02 -2.81 -4.09
C LYS A 183 -14.95 -2.31 -3.12
N THR A 184 -14.03 -1.46 -3.55
CA THR A 184 -13.05 -0.84 -2.65
C THR A 184 -13.54 0.47 -2.04
N ASN A 185 -13.33 0.60 -0.73
CA ASN A 185 -13.53 1.82 0.04
C ASN A 185 -12.20 2.55 0.29
N ALA A 186 -11.10 2.19 -0.37
CA ALA A 186 -9.77 2.78 -0.16
C ALA A 186 -9.74 4.29 -0.46
N LEU A 187 -10.59 4.77 -1.38
CA LEU A 187 -10.80 6.19 -1.64
C LEU A 187 -11.90 6.79 -0.76
N CYS A 188 -13.08 6.18 -0.71
CA CYS A 188 -14.29 6.84 -0.20
C CYS A 188 -14.65 6.53 1.27
N GLY A 189 -13.92 5.63 1.95
CA GLY A 189 -14.25 5.20 3.31
C GLY A 189 -13.25 5.68 4.39
N ASN A 190 -13.75 5.93 5.61
CA ASN A 190 -12.92 6.18 6.78
C ASN A 190 -12.70 4.88 7.57
N TRP A 191 -11.59 4.19 7.30
CA TRP A 191 -11.30 2.85 7.83
C TRP A 191 -10.97 2.86 9.33
N ARG A 192 -10.58 4.02 9.89
CA ARG A 192 -10.41 4.22 11.33
C ARG A 192 -11.74 4.13 12.08
N LYS A 193 -12.86 4.45 11.43
CA LYS A 193 -14.23 4.37 11.99
C LYS A 193 -14.92 3.01 11.78
N TRP A 194 -14.25 2.03 11.15
CA TRP A 194 -14.88 0.73 10.86
C TRP A 194 -15.01 -0.15 12.12
N PRO A 195 -16.24 -0.60 12.48
CA PRO A 195 -16.49 -1.33 13.71
C PRO A 195 -16.10 -2.82 13.66
N GLN A 196 -15.77 -3.37 12.48
CA GLN A 196 -15.37 -4.78 12.34
C GLN A 196 -13.97 -5.02 12.93
N PRO A 197 -13.78 -6.06 13.77
CA PRO A 197 -12.50 -6.33 14.41
C PRO A 197 -11.42 -6.89 13.47
N ILE A 198 -11.77 -7.42 12.29
CA ILE A 198 -10.78 -7.79 11.26
C ILE A 198 -11.11 -7.05 9.95
N ILE A 199 -10.09 -6.46 9.33
CA ILE A 199 -10.15 -5.86 7.98
C ILE A 199 -9.26 -6.66 7.04
N TRP A 200 -9.79 -7.16 5.93
CA TRP A 200 -9.02 -7.75 4.83
C TRP A 200 -9.00 -6.77 3.66
N TYR A 201 -7.82 -6.34 3.23
CA TYR A 201 -7.64 -5.60 1.97
C TYR A 201 -7.08 -6.57 0.92
N GLN A 202 -7.98 -7.06 0.06
CA GLN A 202 -7.73 -8.04 -1.00
C GLN A 202 -7.23 -7.35 -2.28
N GLY A 203 -6.55 -8.11 -3.15
CA GLY A 203 -6.00 -7.58 -4.42
C GLY A 203 -4.71 -6.78 -4.28
N THR A 204 -4.10 -6.84 -3.10
CA THR A 204 -2.96 -6.00 -2.66
C THR A 204 -1.61 -6.52 -3.14
N THR A 205 -1.50 -6.85 -4.43
CA THR A 205 -0.35 -7.57 -5.03
C THR A 205 0.84 -6.69 -5.40
N ASP A 206 0.77 -5.38 -5.17
CA ASP A 206 1.82 -4.39 -5.49
C ASP A 206 2.09 -3.38 -4.36
N ALA A 207 3.02 -2.45 -4.59
CA ALA A 207 3.35 -1.37 -3.66
C ALA A 207 2.37 -0.17 -3.69
N VAL A 208 1.44 -0.13 -4.65
CA VAL A 208 0.53 1.00 -4.90
C VAL A 208 -0.69 0.93 -3.99
N ALA A 209 -1.18 -0.27 -3.69
CA ALA A 209 -2.42 -0.45 -2.92
C ALA A 209 -2.45 0.29 -1.57
N ALA A 210 -1.34 0.32 -0.82
CA ALA A 210 -1.21 1.10 0.42
C ALA A 210 -1.10 2.62 0.17
N GLN A 211 -0.39 3.02 -0.89
CA GLN A 211 -0.22 4.43 -1.27
C GLN A 211 -1.51 5.05 -1.82
N PHE A 212 -2.45 4.24 -2.31
CA PHE A 212 -3.72 4.69 -2.88
C PHE A 212 -4.55 5.55 -1.91
N PHE A 213 -4.43 5.29 -0.61
CA PHE A 213 -5.07 6.06 0.46
C PHE A 213 -4.56 7.51 0.60
N LEU A 214 -3.44 7.89 -0.03
CA LEU A 214 -3.05 9.30 -0.17
C LEU A 214 -4.13 10.11 -0.91
N LYS A 215 -4.95 9.45 -1.75
CA LYS A 215 -6.08 10.01 -2.48
C LYS A 215 -7.43 9.84 -1.77
N ASN A 216 -7.47 9.32 -0.53
CA ASN A 216 -8.72 9.10 0.20
C ASN A 216 -9.47 10.43 0.48
N VAL A 217 -10.80 10.43 0.45
CA VAL A 217 -11.62 11.64 0.63
C VAL A 217 -11.55 12.21 2.06
N HIS A 218 -11.30 11.36 3.07
CA HIS A 218 -11.24 11.77 4.47
C HIS A 218 -9.85 12.28 4.88
N PRO A 219 -9.73 13.48 5.48
CA PRO A 219 -8.45 14.01 5.96
C PRO A 219 -7.72 13.07 6.93
N ASP A 220 -8.42 12.46 7.89
CA ASP A 220 -7.83 11.53 8.88
C ASP A 220 -7.03 10.39 8.23
N MET A 221 -7.56 9.86 7.12
CA MET A 221 -6.95 8.79 6.35
C MET A 221 -5.74 9.32 5.57
N ARG A 222 -5.91 10.40 4.79
CA ARG A 222 -4.78 11.01 4.04
C ARG A 222 -3.62 11.38 4.95
N ASN A 223 -3.90 11.96 6.13
CA ASN A 223 -2.89 12.39 7.09
C ASN A 223 -2.10 11.19 7.63
N ALA A 224 -2.78 10.12 8.05
CA ALA A 224 -2.14 8.89 8.53
C ALA A 224 -1.25 8.23 7.45
N VAL A 225 -1.65 8.28 6.19
CA VAL A 225 -0.89 7.73 5.06
C VAL A 225 0.28 8.64 4.71
N SER A 226 0.09 9.96 4.75
CA SER A 226 1.14 10.95 4.49
C SER A 226 2.22 10.96 5.57
N GLU A 227 1.88 10.61 6.81
CA GLU A 227 2.84 10.39 7.88
C GLU A 227 3.75 9.18 7.56
N LEU A 228 3.19 8.11 7.00
CA LEU A 228 3.94 6.91 6.65
C LEU A 228 4.72 7.05 5.33
N PHE A 229 4.05 7.42 4.24
CA PHE A 229 4.61 7.46 2.87
C PHE A 229 5.18 8.81 2.43
N GLY A 230 5.09 9.84 3.27
CA GLY A 230 5.41 11.22 2.88
C GLY A 230 4.27 11.90 2.11
N LYS A 231 4.43 13.19 1.83
CA LYS A 231 3.43 13.99 1.11
C LYS A 231 3.56 13.79 -0.41
N PRO A 232 2.46 13.61 -1.18
CA PRO A 232 2.52 13.39 -2.63
C PRO A 232 3.34 14.46 -3.37
N GLU A 233 3.20 15.71 -2.95
CA GLU A 233 3.79 16.92 -3.53
C GLU A 233 5.30 17.04 -3.24
N SER A 234 5.81 16.33 -2.22
CA SER A 234 7.21 16.40 -1.81
C SER A 234 8.00 15.19 -2.34
N LEU A 235 8.30 15.20 -3.63
CA LEU A 235 9.10 14.15 -4.28
C LEU A 235 10.45 13.89 -3.57
N GLN A 236 11.03 14.95 -3.01
CA GLN A 236 12.32 14.98 -2.30
C GLN A 236 12.30 14.27 -0.93
N SER A 237 11.13 13.85 -0.44
CA SER A 237 10.88 13.38 0.93
C SER A 237 9.99 12.13 0.91
N ARG A 238 10.46 11.09 0.21
CA ARG A 238 9.79 9.79 0.08
C ARG A 238 10.58 8.70 0.84
N PRO A 239 10.09 8.21 1.99
CA PRO A 239 10.75 7.18 2.79
C PRO A 239 10.58 5.77 2.20
N ASN A 240 11.53 4.87 2.47
CA ASN A 240 11.45 3.47 2.07
C ASN A 240 10.52 2.64 2.99
N VAL A 241 9.22 2.92 2.97
CA VAL A 241 8.22 2.27 3.84
C VAL A 241 8.28 0.74 3.73
N PHE A 242 8.29 0.20 2.50
CA PHE A 242 8.27 -1.25 2.29
C PHE A 242 9.56 -1.92 2.79
N GLY A 243 10.74 -1.33 2.57
CA GLY A 243 12.00 -1.86 3.11
C GLY A 243 12.08 -1.83 4.64
N GLU A 244 11.57 -0.77 5.28
CA GLU A 244 11.54 -0.67 6.75
C GLU A 244 10.48 -1.62 7.37
N LEU A 245 9.40 -1.93 6.65
CA LEU A 245 8.44 -2.98 7.04
C LEU A 245 9.03 -4.39 6.86
N MET A 246 9.69 -4.67 5.71
CA MET A 246 10.38 -5.94 5.46
C MET A 246 11.38 -6.24 6.57
N ARG A 247 12.21 -5.27 6.95
CA ARG A 247 13.23 -5.36 8.01
C ARG A 247 12.71 -5.82 9.38
N ILE A 248 11.41 -5.67 9.65
CA ILE A 248 10.79 -5.98 10.96
C ILE A 248 9.93 -7.25 10.88
N LEU A 249 9.37 -7.56 9.72
CA LEU A 249 8.43 -8.67 9.53
C LEU A 249 9.07 -9.91 8.91
N ILE A 250 10.16 -9.74 8.16
CA ILE A 250 10.84 -10.77 7.37
C ILE A 250 12.31 -10.83 7.77
N SER A 251 12.67 -11.87 8.52
CA SER A 251 14.03 -12.43 8.55
C SER A 251 14.17 -13.50 7.44
N PRO A 252 15.40 -13.87 7.02
CA PRO A 252 15.62 -15.12 6.30
C PRO A 252 15.44 -16.34 7.23
N SER A 253 15.31 -17.56 6.67
CA SER A 253 15.67 -18.76 7.42
C SER A 253 17.19 -18.88 7.51
N ARG A 254 17.68 -19.72 8.43
CA ARG A 254 19.09 -20.11 8.46
C ARG A 254 19.59 -20.58 7.09
N ASP A 255 18.82 -21.43 6.40
CA ASP A 255 19.21 -21.98 5.09
C ASP A 255 19.30 -20.88 4.01
N VAL A 256 18.41 -19.89 4.05
CA VAL A 256 18.44 -18.72 3.14
C VAL A 256 19.58 -17.77 3.50
N GLU A 257 19.86 -17.58 4.79
CA GLU A 257 20.98 -16.78 5.29
C GLU A 257 22.33 -17.41 4.92
N GLU A 258 22.50 -18.72 5.11
CA GLU A 258 23.69 -19.48 4.70
C GLU A 258 23.86 -19.45 3.18
N ALA A 259 22.78 -19.58 2.39
CA ALA A 259 22.84 -19.47 0.93
C ALA A 259 23.23 -18.06 0.45
N VAL A 260 22.67 -17.00 1.05
CA VAL A 260 23.03 -15.60 0.74
C VAL A 260 24.47 -15.33 1.14
N ASN A 261 24.89 -15.72 2.35
CA ASN A 261 26.26 -15.56 2.85
C ASN A 261 27.27 -16.29 1.96
N TRP A 262 26.95 -17.49 1.47
CA TRP A 262 27.79 -18.20 0.50
C TRP A 262 27.94 -17.44 -0.82
N VAL A 263 26.85 -16.90 -1.40
CA VAL A 263 26.91 -16.11 -2.65
C VAL A 263 27.74 -14.84 -2.49
N ILE A 264 27.66 -14.15 -1.35
CA ILE A 264 28.46 -12.93 -1.06
C ILE A 264 29.84 -13.25 -0.44
N GLY A 265 30.28 -14.51 -0.43
CA GLY A 265 31.62 -14.90 0.04
C GLY A 265 31.87 -14.65 1.53
N ASN A 266 30.86 -14.80 2.39
CA ASN A 266 30.91 -14.60 3.85
C ASN A 266 31.42 -13.21 4.28
N GLY A 267 30.93 -12.15 3.62
CA GLY A 267 31.39 -10.77 3.86
C GLY A 267 32.41 -10.28 2.84
N GLY A 268 32.36 -10.81 1.62
CA GLY A 268 33.01 -10.22 0.45
C GLY A 268 32.45 -8.83 0.12
N ARG A 269 33.09 -8.14 -0.83
CA ARG A 269 32.72 -6.79 -1.25
C ARG A 269 31.30 -6.77 -1.86
N ASP A 270 30.48 -5.79 -1.45
CA ASP A 270 29.17 -5.52 -2.06
C ASP A 270 29.28 -5.37 -3.59
N PRO A 271 28.35 -5.93 -4.38
CA PRO A 271 28.41 -5.85 -5.83
C PRO A 271 28.16 -4.42 -6.32
N ASP A 272 29.10 -3.86 -7.08
CA ASP A 272 28.99 -2.48 -7.61
C ASP A 272 27.79 -2.29 -8.56
N ILE A 273 27.23 -3.38 -9.12
CA ILE A 273 26.01 -3.40 -9.95
C ILE A 273 25.14 -4.63 -9.57
N THR A 274 23.84 -4.44 -9.42
CA THR A 274 22.84 -5.52 -9.29
C THR A 274 21.80 -5.42 -10.41
N LEU A 275 21.52 -6.53 -11.10
CA LEU A 275 20.57 -6.59 -12.21
C LEU A 275 19.49 -7.67 -11.96
N HIS A 276 18.24 -7.25 -11.81
CA HIS A 276 17.08 -8.14 -11.65
C HIS A 276 16.21 -8.13 -12.92
N MET A 277 16.31 -9.17 -13.73
CA MET A 277 15.56 -9.31 -14.98
C MET A 277 14.31 -10.18 -14.77
N ARG A 278 13.14 -9.66 -15.18
CA ARG A 278 11.89 -10.44 -15.28
C ARG A 278 11.35 -10.35 -16.70
N MET A 279 11.60 -11.37 -17.51
CA MET A 279 10.97 -11.48 -18.83
C MET A 279 9.50 -11.87 -18.66
N LEU A 280 8.59 -11.01 -19.13
CA LEU A 280 7.17 -11.33 -19.21
C LEU A 280 6.91 -12.04 -20.53
N MET A 281 6.67 -13.35 -20.47
CA MET A 281 6.20 -14.11 -21.63
C MET A 281 4.70 -13.85 -21.82
N ASN A 282 4.37 -12.89 -22.69
CA ASN A 282 3.01 -12.84 -23.24
C ASN A 282 2.77 -14.10 -24.09
N ARG A 283 1.55 -14.64 -23.97
CA ARG A 283 0.94 -15.63 -24.86
C ARG A 283 -0.43 -15.10 -25.24
#